data_AF-A0A2P8HGE9-F1
#
_entry.id   AF-A0A2P8HGE9-F1
#
_cell.length_a   1.000
_cell.length_b   1.000
_cell.length_c   1.000
_cell.angle_alpha   90.00
_cell.angle_beta   90.00
_cell.angle_gamma   90.00
#
_symmetry.space_group_name_H-M   'P 1'
#
loop_
_entity.id
_entity.type
_entity.pdbx_description
1 polymer ?
#
loop_
_entity_poly.entity_id
_entity_poly.type
_entity_poly.pdbx_seq_one_letter_code
_entity_poly.pdbx_strand_id
1 'polypeptide(L)'
;MKRSSIYSLVISTALGVVIVSDGGDDWTGFGTWGLVACALVYLVVGLLRRELRRTRVLWAQVAGVAVFGAVAAVALLVDPDVGRYLVAAGWLAHAAWDLVHFRAKLVVPTWYALACAVVDAFVGVSLAW
;
A
#
# COMPACT_ATOMS: atom_id res chain seq x y z
N MET A 1 9.81 -14.24 -13.97
CA MET A 1 9.66 -12.79 -13.67
C MET A 1 10.13 -12.00 -14.88
N LYS A 2 9.45 -10.91 -15.28
CA LYS A 2 9.89 -10.06 -16.41
C LYS A 2 11.05 -9.16 -15.96
N ARG A 3 11.92 -8.71 -16.90
CA ARG A 3 13.02 -7.77 -16.60
C ARG A 3 12.53 -6.50 -15.89
N SER A 4 11.37 -5.98 -16.27
CA SER A 4 10.74 -4.83 -15.61
C SER A 4 10.43 -5.05 -14.13
N SER A 5 10.05 -6.27 -13.73
CA SER A 5 9.84 -6.60 -12.31
C SER A 5 11.16 -6.65 -11.53
N ILE A 6 12.27 -7.06 -12.16
CA ILE A 6 13.58 -7.06 -11.52
C ILE A 6 14.05 -5.62 -11.26
N TYR A 7 13.98 -4.75 -12.28
CA TYR A 7 14.32 -3.33 -12.10
C TYR A 7 13.44 -2.67 -11.06
N SER A 8 12.15 -3.00 -11.06
CA SER A 8 11.21 -2.50 -10.07
C SER A 8 11.62 -2.86 -8.64
N LEU A 9 12.03 -4.11 -8.40
CA LEU A 9 12.51 -4.54 -7.07
C LEU A 9 13.76 -3.78 -6.64
N VAL A 10 14.74 -3.63 -7.53
CA VAL A 10 15.98 -2.92 -7.21
C VAL A 10 15.68 -1.45 -6.84
N ILE A 11 14.85 -0.78 -7.64
CA ILE A 11 14.49 0.62 -7.43
C ILE A 11 13.65 0.77 -6.16
N SER A 12 12.63 -0.07 -5.95
CA SER A 12 11.74 0.02 -4.78
C SER A 12 12.47 -0.33 -3.49
N THR A 13 13.42 -1.26 -3.50
CA THR A 13 14.25 -1.56 -2.34
C THR A 13 15.17 -0.39 -2.00
N ALA A 14 15.82 0.22 -3.00
CA ALA A 14 16.65 1.40 -2.76
C ALA A 14 15.82 2.55 -2.18
N LEU A 15 14.62 2.79 -2.72
CA LEU A 15 13.68 3.76 -2.18
C LEU A 15 13.23 3.42 -0.75
N GLY A 16 12.92 2.16 -0.48
CA GLY A 16 12.55 1.69 0.86
C GLY A 16 13.65 1.92 1.89
N VAL A 17 14.91 1.66 1.53
CA VAL A 17 16.07 1.96 2.39
C VAL A 17 16.16 3.47 2.68
N VAL A 18 15.95 4.31 1.66
CA VAL A 18 15.92 5.77 1.84
C VAL A 18 14.82 6.20 2.82
N ILE A 19 13.60 5.70 2.63
CA ILE A 19 12.45 5.98 3.51
C ILE A 19 12.76 5.61 4.97
N VAL A 20 13.31 4.41 5.19
CA VAL A 20 13.70 3.98 6.53
C VAL A 20 14.82 4.84 7.12
N SER A 21 15.80 5.23 6.29
CA SER A 21 16.95 6.02 6.75
C SER A 21 16.62 7.48 7.06
N ASP A 22 15.55 8.02 6.47
CA ASP A 22 15.10 9.39 6.72
C ASP A 22 14.52 9.55 8.14
N GLY A 23 14.19 8.44 8.83
CA GLY A 23 13.95 8.41 10.27
C GLY A 23 12.76 9.22 10.77
N GLY A 24 11.88 9.68 9.88
CA GLY A 24 10.72 10.46 10.25
C GLY A 24 9.60 9.59 10.81
N ASP A 25 9.20 9.82 12.06
CA ASP A 25 7.99 9.26 12.68
C ASP A 25 6.70 9.89 12.11
N ASP A 26 6.65 10.25 10.82
CA ASP A 26 5.49 10.90 10.19
C ASP A 26 4.35 9.90 9.94
N TRP A 27 3.79 9.36 11.02
CA TRP A 27 2.67 8.42 10.96
C TRP A 27 1.35 9.14 10.68
N THR A 28 1.19 10.41 11.06
CA THR A 28 -0.04 11.20 10.83
C THR A 28 -0.13 11.80 9.43
N GLY A 29 1.01 12.12 8.80
CA GLY A 29 1.09 12.67 7.46
C GLY A 29 1.12 11.56 6.41
N PHE A 30 2.30 11.30 5.84
CA PHE A 30 2.45 10.29 4.79
C PHE A 30 2.04 8.89 5.26
N GLY A 31 2.33 8.51 6.51
CA GLY A 31 1.92 7.20 7.04
C GLY A 31 0.41 6.97 6.93
N THR A 32 -0.41 7.90 7.41
CA THR A 32 -1.87 7.73 7.42
C THR A 32 -2.48 7.99 6.04
N TRP A 33 -2.17 9.13 5.43
CA TRP A 33 -2.81 9.55 4.19
C TRP A 33 -2.25 8.83 2.96
N GLY A 34 -0.99 8.41 3.00
CA GLY A 34 -0.38 7.58 1.97
C GLY A 34 -1.07 6.24 1.82
N LEU A 35 -1.45 5.59 2.93
CA LEU A 35 -2.19 4.32 2.92
C LEU A 35 -3.53 4.45 2.17
N VAL A 36 -4.28 5.53 2.44
CA VAL A 36 -5.55 5.81 1.75
C VAL A 36 -5.31 6.13 0.27
N ALA A 37 -4.28 6.91 -0.03
CA ALA A 37 -3.90 7.25 -1.41
C ALA A 37 -3.56 5.98 -2.22
N CYS A 38 -2.79 5.05 -1.65
CA CYS A 38 -2.47 3.76 -2.29
C CYS A 38 -3.73 2.98 -2.67
N ALA A 39 -4.68 2.84 -1.73
CA ALA A 39 -5.94 2.15 -2.01
C ALA A 39 -6.76 2.84 -3.12
N LEU A 40 -6.79 4.18 -3.14
CA LEU A 40 -7.47 4.95 -4.17
C LEU A 40 -6.79 4.82 -5.54
N VAL A 41 -5.46 4.78 -5.60
CA VAL A 41 -4.72 4.58 -6.85
C VAL A 41 -5.11 3.27 -7.51
N TYR A 42 -5.25 2.18 -6.75
CA TYR A 42 -5.71 0.90 -7.30
C TYR A 42 -7.13 0.99 -7.90
N LEU A 43 -8.04 1.69 -7.22
CA LEU A 43 -9.39 1.92 -7.74
C LEU A 43 -9.35 2.72 -9.05
N VAL A 44 -8.61 3.83 -9.09
CA VAL A 44 -8.47 4.69 -10.28
C VAL A 44 -7.82 3.93 -11.44
N VAL A 45 -6.71 3.23 -11.20
CA VAL A 45 -6.01 2.47 -12.25
C VAL A 45 -6.89 1.32 -12.75
N GLY A 46 -7.60 0.63 -11.86
CA GLY A 46 -8.58 -0.39 -12.24
C GLY A 46 -9.68 0.17 -13.15
N LEU A 47 -10.16 1.38 -12.87
CA LEU A 47 -11.16 2.07 -13.69
C LEU A 47 -10.59 2.40 -15.08
N LEU A 48 -9.41 3.02 -15.13
CA LEU A 48 -8.73 3.40 -16.38
C LEU A 48 -8.43 2.19 -17.28
N ARG A 49 -8.07 1.05 -16.68
CA ARG A 49 -7.80 -0.21 -17.40
C ARG A 49 -9.05 -1.04 -17.67
N ARG A 50 -10.24 -0.56 -17.27
CA ARG A 50 -11.54 -1.23 -17.43
C ARG A 50 -11.64 -2.59 -16.73
N GLU A 51 -10.79 -2.85 -15.73
CA GLU A 51 -10.79 -4.09 -14.95
C GLU A 51 -11.97 -4.13 -13.96
N LEU A 52 -12.50 -2.96 -13.56
CA LEU A 52 -13.65 -2.86 -12.66
C LEU A 52 -14.98 -3.30 -13.27
N ARG A 53 -15.03 -3.60 -14.58
CA ARG A 53 -16.23 -4.21 -15.20
C ARG A 53 -16.53 -5.58 -14.61
N ARG A 54 -15.52 -6.24 -14.01
CA ARG A 54 -15.70 -7.45 -13.23
C ARG A 54 -16.18 -7.08 -11.83
N THR A 55 -17.43 -7.42 -11.52
CA THR A 55 -18.08 -7.08 -10.24
C THR A 55 -17.25 -7.49 -9.02
N ARG A 56 -16.60 -8.65 -9.05
CA ARG A 56 -15.70 -9.11 -7.97
C ARG A 56 -14.49 -8.19 -7.77
N VAL A 57 -13.89 -7.69 -8.86
CA VAL A 57 -12.73 -6.80 -8.80
C VAL A 57 -13.17 -5.43 -8.28
N LEU A 58 -14.32 -4.91 -8.74
CA LEU A 58 -14.90 -3.68 -8.22
C LEU A 58 -15.12 -3.76 -6.71
N TRP A 59 -15.83 -4.79 -6.24
CA TRP A 59 -16.08 -4.96 -4.81
C TRP A 59 -14.81 -5.13 -4.00
N ALA A 60 -13.80 -5.83 -4.52
CA ALA A 60 -12.50 -5.92 -3.85
C ALA A 60 -11.85 -4.53 -3.70
N GLN A 61 -11.84 -3.69 -4.73
CA GLN A 61 -11.26 -2.35 -4.62
C GLN A 61 -12.04 -1.42 -3.69
N VAL A 62 -13.37 -1.46 -3.76
CA VAL A 62 -14.22 -0.68 -2.84
C VAL A 62 -14.01 -1.13 -1.40
N ALA A 63 -13.93 -2.44 -1.15
CA ALA A 63 -13.62 -2.99 0.16
C ALA A 63 -12.22 -2.58 0.62
N GLY A 64 -11.22 -2.57 -0.27
CA GLY A 64 -9.88 -2.08 0.01
C GLY A 64 -9.89 -0.62 0.48
N VAL A 65 -10.51 0.29 -0.29
CA VAL A 65 -10.62 1.71 0.10
C VAL A 65 -11.36 1.86 1.43
N ALA A 66 -12.44 1.12 1.65
CA ALA A 66 -13.19 1.18 2.90
C ALA A 66 -12.37 0.70 4.10
N VAL A 67 -11.68 -0.44 3.97
CA VAL A 67 -10.87 -1.02 5.05
C VAL A 67 -9.67 -0.14 5.37
N PHE A 68 -8.88 0.26 4.37
CA PHE A 68 -7.70 1.09 4.59
C PHE A 68 -8.07 2.51 5.05
N GLY A 69 -9.16 3.08 4.53
CA GLY A 69 -9.72 4.34 5.01
C GLY A 69 -10.20 4.26 6.46
N ALA A 70 -10.84 3.15 6.85
CA ALA A 70 -11.26 2.93 8.23
C ALA A 70 -10.06 2.77 9.18
N VAL A 71 -9.02 2.03 8.77
CA VAL A 71 -7.77 1.91 9.55
C VAL A 71 -7.15 3.29 9.77
N ALA A 72 -7.02 4.09 8.71
CA ALA A 72 -6.49 5.45 8.79
C ALA A 72 -7.32 6.34 9.73
N ALA A 73 -8.65 6.32 9.60
CA ALA A 73 -9.54 7.09 10.45
C ALA A 73 -9.46 6.67 11.93
N VAL A 74 -9.48 5.37 12.21
CA VAL A 74 -9.40 4.85 13.58
C VAL A 74 -8.05 5.18 14.21
N ALA A 75 -6.94 5.06 13.45
CA ALA A 75 -5.61 5.40 13.94
C ALA A 75 -5.50 6.84 14.45
N LEU A 76 -6.21 7.79 13.81
CA LEU A 76 -6.24 9.20 14.23
C LEU A 76 -7.16 9.48 15.43
N LEU A 77 -8.01 8.52 15.82
CA LEU A 77 -9.01 8.69 16.89
C LEU A 77 -8.62 7.97 18.18
N VAL A 78 -7.60 7.12 18.15
CA VAL A 78 -7.10 6.38 19.31
C VAL A 78 -5.87 7.07 19.91
N ASP A 79 -5.33 6.47 20.98
CA ASP A 79 -4.06 6.87 21.54
C ASP A 79 -2.94 6.91 20.47
N PRO A 80 -2.08 7.94 20.44
CA PRO A 80 -1.05 8.11 19.40
C PRO A 80 -0.12 6.91 19.20
N ASP A 81 0.31 6.23 20.28
CA ASP A 81 1.20 5.08 20.16
C ASP A 81 0.46 3.91 19.50
N VAL A 82 -0.79 3.68 19.93
CA VAL A 82 -1.66 2.66 19.31
C VAL A 82 -1.95 3.01 17.84
N GLY A 83 -2.23 4.29 17.54
CA GLY A 83 -2.51 4.80 16.21
C GLY A 83 -1.35 4.56 15.25
N ARG A 84 -0.12 4.87 15.69
CA ARG A 84 1.11 4.59 14.94
C ARG A 84 1.23 3.10 14.59
N TYR A 85 1.02 2.19 15.55
CA TYR A 85 1.06 0.75 15.28
C TYR A 85 -0.09 0.27 14.38
N LEU A 86 -1.27 0.89 14.44
CA LEU A 86 -2.37 0.61 13.53
C LEU A 86 -2.04 1.01 12.09
N VAL A 87 -1.40 2.17 11.90
CA VAL A 87 -0.91 2.60 10.58
C VAL A 87 0.16 1.64 10.07
N ALA A 88 1.11 1.25 10.91
CA ALA A 88 2.13 0.25 10.59
C ALA A 88 1.49 -1.07 10.10
N ALA A 89 0.52 -1.60 10.84
CA ALA A 89 -0.23 -2.79 10.46
C ALA A 89 -1.02 -2.59 9.15
N GLY A 90 -1.59 -1.40 8.93
CA GLY A 90 -2.27 -1.02 7.71
C GLY A 90 -1.38 -1.11 6.48
N TRP A 91 -0.16 -0.56 6.55
CA TRP A 91 0.84 -0.66 5.48
C TRP A 91 1.28 -2.10 5.20
N LEU A 92 1.51 -2.91 6.24
CA LEU A 92 1.82 -4.33 6.07
C LEU A 92 0.67 -5.11 5.42
N ALA A 93 -0.58 -4.80 5.80
CA ALA A 93 -1.76 -5.37 5.17
C ALA A 93 -1.90 -4.92 3.71
N HIS A 94 -1.56 -3.68 3.39
CA HIS A 94 -1.54 -3.20 2.01
C HIS A 94 -0.43 -3.86 1.18
N ALA A 95 0.76 -4.08 1.75
CA ALA A 95 1.80 -4.87 1.09
C ALA A 95 1.32 -6.29 0.75
N ALA A 96 0.55 -6.93 1.65
CA ALA A 96 -0.10 -8.22 1.35
C ALA A 96 -1.15 -8.09 0.23
N TRP A 97 -1.94 -7.02 0.22
CA TRP A 97 -2.89 -6.70 -0.85
C TRP A 97 -2.20 -6.55 -2.22
N ASP A 98 -1.05 -5.90 -2.26
CA ASP A 98 -0.22 -5.77 -3.46
C ASP A 98 0.26 -7.13 -3.96
N LEU A 99 0.69 -8.03 -3.07
CA LEU A 99 1.08 -9.39 -3.44
C LEU A 99 -0.08 -10.21 -4.01
N VAL A 100 -1.31 -9.98 -3.54
CA VAL A 100 -2.52 -10.58 -4.14
C VAL A 100 -2.70 -10.07 -5.57
N HIS A 101 -2.55 -8.76 -5.81
CA HIS A 101 -2.65 -8.17 -7.15
C HIS A 101 -1.53 -8.62 -8.09
N PHE A 102 -0.31 -8.73 -7.58
CA PHE A 102 0.83 -9.29 -8.31
C PHE A 102 0.54 -10.73 -8.77
N ARG A 103 0.01 -11.58 -7.88
CA ARG A 103 -0.34 -12.97 -8.20
C ARG A 103 -1.51 -13.06 -9.16
N ALA A 104 -2.55 -12.27 -8.95
CA ALA A 104 -3.74 -12.25 -9.80
C ALA A 104 -3.46 -11.65 -11.20
N LYS A 105 -2.44 -10.79 -11.32
CA LYS A 105 -2.10 -10.03 -12.54
C LYS A 105 -3.27 -9.18 -13.03
N LEU A 106 -4.00 -8.59 -12.09
CA LEU A 106 -5.16 -7.74 -12.33
C LEU A 106 -4.95 -6.35 -11.74
N VAL A 107 -5.73 -5.39 -12.24
CA VAL A 107 -5.80 -3.98 -11.79
C VAL A 107 -4.55 -3.18 -12.12
N VAL A 108 -3.37 -3.60 -11.72
CA VAL A 108 -2.10 -2.90 -11.97
C VAL A 108 -1.09 -3.80 -12.68
N PRO A 109 -0.08 -3.23 -13.37
CA PRO A 109 1.05 -4.01 -13.86
C PRO A 109 1.77 -4.76 -12.74
N THR A 110 2.29 -5.95 -13.02
CA THR A 110 3.00 -6.77 -12.02
C THR A 110 4.26 -6.12 -11.45
N TRP A 111 4.91 -5.23 -12.18
CA TRP A 111 6.05 -4.48 -11.65
C TRP A 111 5.59 -3.46 -10.61
N TYR A 112 4.48 -2.76 -10.87
CA TYR A 112 3.92 -1.76 -9.98
C TYR A 112 3.48 -2.39 -8.64
N ALA A 113 2.74 -3.51 -8.71
CA ALA A 113 2.35 -4.25 -7.51
C ALA A 113 3.56 -4.71 -6.68
N LEU A 114 4.65 -5.15 -7.32
CA LEU A 114 5.87 -5.51 -6.59
C LEU A 114 6.57 -4.29 -5.98
N ALA A 115 6.59 -3.15 -6.66
CA ALA A 115 7.17 -1.92 -6.13
C ALA A 115 6.43 -1.48 -4.86
N CYS A 116 5.11 -1.39 -4.92
CA CYS A 116 4.26 -1.04 -3.78
C CYS A 116 4.45 -2.04 -2.64
N ALA A 117 4.38 -3.35 -2.91
CA ALA A 117 4.56 -4.36 -1.86
C ALA A 117 5.88 -4.18 -1.07
N VAL A 118 6.96 -3.80 -1.75
CA VAL A 118 8.26 -3.55 -1.11
C VAL A 118 8.23 -2.24 -0.31
N VAL A 119 7.81 -1.14 -0.93
CA VAL A 119 7.77 0.18 -0.27
C VAL A 119 6.85 0.15 0.95
N ASP A 120 5.66 -0.41 0.80
CA ASP A 120 4.65 -0.54 1.85
C ASP A 120 5.18 -1.38 3.02
N ALA A 121 5.93 -2.45 2.73
CA ALA A 121 6.59 -3.22 3.78
C ALA A 121 7.62 -2.38 4.53
N PHE A 122 8.47 -1.63 3.84
CA PHE A 122 9.45 -0.75 4.48
C PHE A 122 8.79 0.34 5.35
N VAL A 123 7.72 0.98 4.87
CA VAL A 123 6.96 2.00 5.64
C VAL A 123 6.29 1.38 6.85
N GLY A 124 5.59 0.26 6.69
CA GLY A 124 4.93 -0.40 7.82
C GLY A 124 5.93 -0.85 8.89
N VAL A 125 7.10 -1.31 8.46
CA VAL A 125 8.16 -1.79 9.34
C VAL A 125 8.87 -0.60 10.01
N SER A 126 9.09 0.54 9.33
CA SER A 126 9.68 1.74 9.95
C SER A 126 8.81 2.36 11.04
N LEU A 127 7.49 2.28 10.89
CA LEU A 127 6.55 2.77 11.90
C LEU A 127 6.42 1.82 13.10
N ALA A 128 6.92 0.58 12.99
CA ALA A 128 6.78 -0.45 14.01
C ALA A 128 7.95 -0.53 15.01
N TRP A 129 9.01 0.27 14.88
CA TRP A 129 10.15 0.28 15.80
C TRP A 129 10.52 1.67 16.32
#